data_AF-A0A9D1JX15-F1
#
_entry.id   AF-A0A9D1JX15-F1
#
_cell.length_a   1.000
_cell.length_b   1.000
_cell.length_c   1.000
_cell.angle_alpha   90.00
_cell.angle_beta   90.00
_cell.angle_gamma   90.00
#
_symmetry.space_group_name_H-M   'P 1'
#
loop_
_entity.id
_entity.type
_entity.pdbx_description
1 polymer ?
#
loop_
_entity_poly.entity_id
_entity_poly.type
_entity_poly.pdbx_seq_one_letter_code
_entity_poly.pdbx_strand_id
1 'polypeptide(L)'
;MRINLLNIKSLQMQTFTAKKHRPDGAQGANPVYAAVKATDDVQISTVKKALEELKEVEYLPNDLIYMHAIGAKPPFNNGLEAYNWLKESGAEILYADFSNKNVHACLNFDTQKGITILINSNYKDDCSHADILAISEAIFHECGHGKDFDSENSIQEELDCLSLNVLAHKYYERKYPNVFKNHDSFLFSQGVSLYPKLFFNFYKTALKNRVAEKYGYLQSGDDKHKASKIAMSIKQIYKNATLI
;
A
#
# COMPACT_ATOMS: atom_id res chain seq x y z
N MET A 1 19.32 13.30 11.85
CA MET A 1 19.30 11.82 11.72
C MET A 1 18.59 11.50 10.39
N ARG A 2 19.27 10.82 9.46
CA ARG A 2 18.81 10.61 8.06
C ARG A 2 17.99 9.31 7.98
N ILE A 3 16.98 9.25 7.11
CA ILE A 3 16.38 7.97 6.67
C ILE A 3 17.53 7.17 6.05
N ASN A 4 17.72 5.92 6.47
CA ASN A 4 18.75 5.04 5.91
C ASN A 4 18.34 4.64 4.50
N LEU A 5 18.72 5.48 3.53
CA LEU A 5 18.78 5.09 2.13
C LEU A 5 20.11 4.36 1.95
N LEU A 6 20.04 3.02 1.95
CA LEU A 6 21.07 2.08 1.50
C LEU A 6 22.23 1.79 2.47
N ASN A 7 22.35 0.52 2.87
CA ASN A 7 23.64 -0.13 3.13
C ASN A 7 23.77 -1.40 2.28
N ILE A 8 24.03 -1.22 0.98
CA ILE A 8 24.19 -2.30 0.00
C ILE A 8 25.60 -2.88 0.13
N LYS A 9 25.78 -3.89 0.99
CA LYS A 9 26.81 -4.90 0.78
C LYS A 9 26.16 -6.27 0.91
N SER A 10 26.07 -6.94 -0.24
CA SER A 10 25.68 -8.35 -0.44
C SER A 10 24.28 -8.74 0.07
N LEU A 11 23.24 -8.44 -0.71
CA LEU A 11 22.00 -9.22 -0.67
C LEU A 11 21.95 -10.10 -1.92
N GLN A 12 22.31 -11.37 -1.76
CA GLN A 12 22.00 -12.42 -2.73
C GLN A 12 20.49 -12.46 -2.98
N MET A 13 20.08 -12.81 -4.19
CA MET A 13 18.68 -13.06 -4.56
C MET A 13 17.96 -13.88 -3.47
N GLN A 14 17.08 -13.25 -2.70
CA GLN A 14 16.19 -13.96 -1.78
C GLN A 14 14.82 -14.07 -2.44
N THR A 15 14.46 -15.30 -2.83
CA THR A 15 13.09 -15.64 -3.20
C THR A 15 12.25 -15.73 -1.93
N PHE A 16 11.34 -14.78 -1.73
CA PHE A 16 10.40 -14.82 -0.60
C PHE A 16 9.26 -15.78 -0.91
N THR A 17 9.27 -16.97 -0.30
CA THR A 17 8.16 -17.92 -0.36
C THR A 17 7.06 -17.52 0.63
N ALA A 18 5.94 -16.97 0.15
CA ALA A 18 4.72 -17.03 0.94
C ALA A 18 4.30 -18.51 1.06
N LYS A 19 3.92 -18.95 2.27
CA LYS A 19 3.51 -20.34 2.52
C LYS A 19 2.41 -20.73 1.51
N LYS A 20 2.65 -21.85 0.81
CA LYS A 20 1.77 -22.36 -0.26
C LYS A 20 0.33 -22.58 0.22
N HIS A 21 0.13 -22.85 1.51
CA HIS A 21 -1.17 -23.03 2.16
C HIS A 21 -1.17 -22.28 3.49
N ARG A 22 -2.22 -21.50 3.73
CA ARG A 22 -2.53 -21.01 5.07
C ARG A 22 -3.22 -22.12 5.88
N PRO A 23 -3.11 -22.11 7.22
CA PRO A 23 -3.72 -23.12 8.09
C PRO A 23 -5.26 -23.20 7.96
N ASP A 24 -5.89 -22.15 7.41
CA ASP A 24 -7.34 -22.03 7.28
C ASP A 24 -7.92 -22.61 5.97
N GLY A 25 -7.10 -23.27 5.14
CA GLY A 25 -7.56 -23.96 3.94
C GLY A 25 -8.00 -23.05 2.78
N ALA A 26 -7.80 -21.73 2.89
CA ALA A 26 -8.04 -20.83 1.77
C ALA A 26 -6.99 -21.07 0.67
N GLN A 27 -7.46 -21.29 -0.57
CA GLN A 27 -6.62 -21.09 -1.75
C GLN A 27 -6.27 -19.59 -1.80
N GLY A 28 -5.09 -19.23 -1.28
CA GLY A 28 -4.61 -17.86 -1.28
C GLY A 28 -4.33 -17.37 -2.70
N ALA A 29 -4.21 -16.04 -2.87
CA ALA A 29 -3.56 -15.49 -4.05
C ALA A 29 -2.15 -16.12 -4.20
N ASN A 30 -1.71 -16.34 -5.44
CA ASN A 30 -0.35 -16.84 -5.69
C ASN A 30 0.66 -15.94 -4.96
N PRO A 31 1.67 -16.52 -4.27
CA PRO A 31 2.72 -15.75 -3.63
C PRO A 31 3.33 -14.74 -4.61
N VAL A 32 3.42 -13.48 -4.19
CA VAL A 32 4.17 -12.46 -4.92
C VAL A 32 5.62 -12.56 -4.50
N TYR A 33 6.48 -13.02 -5.41
CA TYR A 33 7.92 -12.98 -5.27
C TYR A 33 8.45 -11.61 -5.69
N ALA A 34 9.44 -11.10 -4.95
CA ALA A 34 10.15 -9.86 -5.24
C ALA A 34 11.66 -10.12 -5.26
N ALA A 35 12.36 -9.58 -6.25
CA ALA A 35 13.82 -9.60 -6.33
C ALA A 35 14.34 -8.16 -6.21
N VAL A 36 15.08 -7.87 -5.13
CA VAL A 36 15.65 -6.53 -4.90
C VAL A 36 16.57 -6.15 -6.05
N LYS A 37 16.41 -4.93 -6.53
CA LYS A 37 17.25 -4.32 -7.56
C LYS A 37 18.21 -3.32 -6.92
N ALA A 38 19.40 -3.20 -7.49
CA ALA A 38 20.30 -2.11 -7.10
C ALA A 38 19.65 -0.77 -7.44
N THR A 39 19.53 0.10 -6.43
CA THR A 39 19.01 1.45 -6.56
C THR A 39 20.15 2.40 -6.96
N ASP A 40 19.98 3.13 -8.06
CA ASP A 40 20.88 4.19 -8.51
C ASP A 40 20.50 5.57 -7.96
N ASP A 41 21.32 6.58 -8.26
CA ASP A 41 21.13 7.95 -7.79
C ASP A 41 19.80 8.58 -8.24
N VAL A 42 19.29 8.20 -9.41
CA VAL A 42 18.00 8.69 -9.93
C VAL A 42 16.87 8.12 -9.07
N GLN A 43 16.88 6.82 -8.82
CA GLN A 43 15.87 6.16 -7.99
C GLN A 43 15.90 6.64 -6.53
N ILE A 44 17.09 6.90 -5.97
CA ILE A 44 17.25 7.53 -4.66
C ILE A 44 16.62 8.93 -4.65
N SER A 45 16.87 9.72 -5.70
CA SER A 45 16.29 11.07 -5.86
C SER A 45 14.77 11.02 -5.95
N THR A 46 14.21 10.07 -6.70
CA THR A 46 12.76 9.87 -6.83
C THR A 46 12.11 9.50 -5.50
N VAL A 47 12.69 8.57 -4.74
CA VAL A 47 12.19 8.21 -3.40
C VAL A 47 12.25 9.40 -2.45
N LYS A 48 13.33 10.19 -2.48
CA LYS A 48 13.42 11.41 -1.67
C LYS A 48 12.31 12.40 -2.00
N LYS A 49 12.04 12.65 -3.30
CA LYS A 49 10.95 13.53 -3.72
C LYS A 49 9.59 12.98 -3.28
N ALA A 50 9.36 11.68 -3.40
CA ALA A 50 8.12 11.04 -2.95
C ALA A 50 7.91 11.19 -1.44
N LEU A 51 8.98 11.07 -0.65
CA LEU A 51 8.93 11.27 0.81
C LEU A 51 8.70 12.73 1.20
N GLU A 52 9.25 13.69 0.47
CA GLU A 52 8.96 15.11 0.70
C GLU A 52 7.50 15.43 0.34
N GLU A 53 6.94 14.85 -0.74
CA GLU A 53 5.51 14.98 -1.03
C GLU A 53 4.62 14.28 0.00
N LEU A 54 5.05 13.14 0.56
CA LEU A 54 4.34 12.43 1.63
C LEU A 54 4.23 13.33 2.86
N LYS A 55 5.34 13.94 3.28
CA LYS A 55 5.42 14.75 4.49
C LYS A 55 4.39 15.89 4.52
N GLU A 56 4.04 16.43 3.35
CA GLU A 56 3.10 17.55 3.22
C GLU A 56 1.63 17.11 3.18
N VAL A 57 1.32 15.80 3.11
CA VAL A 57 -0.05 15.30 3.00
C VAL A 57 -0.87 15.66 4.24
N GLU A 58 -1.91 16.47 4.01
CA GLU A 58 -2.91 16.83 5.01
C GLU A 58 -4.31 16.35 4.62
N TYR A 59 -5.04 15.83 5.60
CA TYR A 59 -6.40 15.36 5.41
C TYR A 59 -7.40 16.48 5.66
N LEU A 60 -8.47 16.53 4.86
CA LEU A 60 -9.62 17.35 5.22
C LEU A 60 -10.44 16.64 6.30
N PRO A 61 -10.96 17.37 7.31
CA PRO A 61 -11.79 16.75 8.36
C PRO A 61 -12.97 15.95 7.82
N ASN A 62 -13.62 16.43 6.76
CA ASN A 62 -14.75 15.74 6.13
C ASN A 62 -14.33 14.43 5.44
N ASP A 63 -13.11 14.36 4.90
CA ASP A 63 -12.58 13.14 4.30
C ASP A 63 -12.35 12.08 5.39
N LEU A 64 -11.84 12.47 6.55
CA LEU A 64 -11.65 11.57 7.70
C LEU A 64 -12.98 11.06 8.27
N ILE A 65 -13.95 11.97 8.47
CA ILE A 65 -15.30 11.60 8.91
C ILE A 65 -15.89 10.55 7.96
N TYR A 66 -15.69 10.75 6.66
CA TYR A 66 -16.14 9.80 5.65
C TYR A 66 -15.44 8.45 5.75
N MET A 67 -14.10 8.41 5.91
CA MET A 67 -13.36 7.16 6.10
C MET A 67 -13.88 6.37 7.31
N HIS A 68 -14.06 7.05 8.43
CA HIS A 68 -14.60 6.42 9.63
C HIS A 68 -16.04 5.94 9.46
N ALA A 69 -16.89 6.70 8.77
CA ALA A 69 -18.28 6.31 8.50
C ALA A 69 -18.39 5.01 7.68
N ILE A 70 -17.43 4.75 6.78
CA ILE A 70 -17.39 3.51 6.00
C ILE A 70 -16.69 2.35 6.75
N GLY A 71 -16.15 2.61 7.94
CA GLY A 71 -15.47 1.63 8.78
C GLY A 71 -13.97 1.51 8.56
N ALA A 72 -13.34 2.39 7.79
CA ALA A 72 -11.89 2.48 7.66
C ALA A 72 -11.30 3.36 8.77
N LYS A 73 -10.12 3.00 9.24
CA LYS A 73 -9.38 3.69 10.29
C LYS A 73 -7.95 3.94 9.79
N PRO A 74 -7.69 5.08 9.15
CA PRO A 74 -6.35 5.42 8.66
C PRO A 74 -5.32 5.27 9.79
N PRO A 75 -4.24 4.48 9.61
CA PRO A 75 -3.24 4.26 10.65
C PRO A 75 -2.54 5.53 11.10
N PHE A 76 -2.38 6.54 10.24
CA PHE A 76 -1.73 7.81 10.53
C PHE A 76 -2.68 8.98 10.35
N ASN A 77 -2.50 10.05 11.13
CA ASN A 77 -3.34 11.26 11.10
C ASN A 77 -2.98 12.23 9.97
N ASN A 78 -1.80 12.10 9.37
CA ASN A 78 -1.33 12.84 8.21
C ASN A 78 -0.04 12.19 7.68
N GLY A 79 0.50 12.71 6.58
CA GLY A 79 1.74 12.18 6.01
C GLY A 79 3.00 12.52 6.79
N LEU A 80 3.02 13.63 7.55
CA LEU A 80 4.14 13.97 8.44
C LEU A 80 4.33 12.91 9.55
N GLU A 81 3.24 12.38 10.12
CA GLU A 81 3.30 11.31 11.11
C GLU A 81 3.92 10.03 10.52
N ALA A 82 3.51 9.62 9.32
CA ALA A 82 4.09 8.46 8.64
C ALA A 82 5.55 8.68 8.25
N TYR A 83 5.91 9.88 7.79
CA TYR A 83 7.29 10.23 7.48
C TYR A 83 8.20 10.17 8.73
N ASN A 84 7.69 10.63 9.88
CA ASN A 84 8.43 10.52 11.14
C ASN A 84 8.54 9.06 11.60
N TRP A 85 7.47 8.27 11.47
CA TRP A 85 7.50 6.84 11.76
C TRP A 85 8.52 6.10 10.89
N LEU A 86 8.63 6.39 9.59
CA LEU A 86 9.65 5.82 8.71
C LEU A 86 11.08 6.13 9.20
N LYS A 87 11.31 7.36 9.69
CA LYS A 87 12.60 7.76 10.27
C LYS A 87 12.93 7.01 11.55
N GLU A 88 11.95 6.87 12.42
CA GLU A 88 12.10 6.27 13.75
C GLU A 88 12.23 4.75 13.70
N SER A 89 11.46 4.10 12.81
CA SER A 89 11.52 2.65 12.57
C SER A 89 12.80 2.20 11.89
N GLY A 90 13.53 3.12 11.25
CA GLY A 90 14.70 2.78 10.44
C GLY A 90 14.36 1.99 9.17
N ALA A 91 13.11 2.07 8.71
CA ALA A 91 12.64 1.36 7.53
C ALA A 91 13.47 1.73 6.29
N GLU A 92 13.91 0.72 5.55
CA GLU A 92 14.59 0.91 4.27
C GLU A 92 13.58 0.92 3.11
N ILE A 93 13.85 1.70 2.07
CA ILE A 93 13.02 1.75 0.86
C ILE A 93 13.90 1.37 -0.33
N LEU A 94 13.54 0.28 -1.01
CA LEU A 94 14.32 -0.31 -2.11
C LEU A 94 13.41 -0.56 -3.32
N TYR A 95 13.99 -0.62 -4.52
CA TYR A 95 13.26 -1.08 -5.70
C TYR A 95 13.37 -2.60 -5.85
N ALA A 96 12.33 -3.23 -6.39
CA ALA A 96 12.30 -4.66 -6.65
C ALA A 96 11.56 -5.02 -7.94
N ASP A 97 12.04 -6.06 -8.61
CA ASP A 97 11.32 -6.73 -9.69
C ASP A 97 10.32 -7.72 -9.07
N PHE A 98 9.02 -7.49 -9.31
CA PHE A 98 7.96 -8.34 -8.81
C PHE A 98 7.53 -9.39 -9.85
N SER A 99 7.32 -10.62 -9.40
CA SER A 99 6.68 -11.69 -10.21
C SER A 99 5.32 -11.30 -10.75
N ASN A 100 4.62 -10.39 -10.06
CA ASN A 100 3.44 -9.71 -10.56
C ASN A 100 3.76 -8.24 -10.83
N LYS A 101 3.88 -7.88 -12.13
CA LYS A 101 4.20 -6.51 -12.58
C LYS A 101 3.19 -5.43 -12.18
N ASN A 102 2.03 -5.83 -11.67
CA ASN A 102 0.93 -4.96 -11.28
C ASN A 102 0.93 -4.58 -9.79
N VAL A 103 1.87 -5.10 -9.00
CA VAL A 103 2.05 -4.74 -7.59
C VAL A 103 2.72 -3.38 -7.50
N HIS A 104 2.25 -2.47 -6.64
CA HIS A 104 2.88 -1.15 -6.48
C HIS A 104 4.10 -1.21 -5.58
N ALA A 105 3.87 -1.78 -4.41
CA ALA A 105 4.86 -1.97 -3.38
C ALA A 105 4.48 -3.20 -2.54
N CYS A 106 5.38 -3.58 -1.64
CA CYS A 106 5.16 -4.61 -0.66
C CYS A 106 6.04 -4.31 0.56
N LEU A 107 5.47 -4.43 1.76
CA LEU A 107 6.22 -4.46 3.00
C LEU A 107 6.86 -5.84 3.20
N ASN A 108 8.16 -5.83 3.46
CA ASN A 108 8.89 -6.98 3.97
C ASN A 108 9.28 -6.71 5.43
N PHE A 109 8.80 -7.58 6.32
CA PHE A 109 9.18 -7.58 7.73
C PHE A 109 10.12 -8.75 8.00
N ASP A 110 11.36 -8.46 8.40
CA ASP A 110 12.35 -9.45 8.81
C ASP A 110 12.79 -9.14 10.24
N THR A 111 12.59 -10.08 11.16
CA THR A 111 12.91 -9.89 12.59
C THR A 111 14.39 -9.63 12.87
N GLN A 112 15.29 -9.94 11.93
CA GLN A 112 16.72 -9.70 12.02
C GLN A 112 17.17 -8.47 11.22
N LYS A 113 16.47 -8.14 10.12
CA LYS A 113 16.87 -7.07 9.20
C LYS A 113 16.00 -5.81 9.26
N GLY A 114 14.92 -5.85 10.04
CA GLY A 114 13.99 -4.73 10.20
C GLY A 114 12.94 -4.66 9.10
N ILE A 115 12.38 -3.47 8.91
CA ILE A 115 11.32 -3.18 7.95
C ILE A 115 11.94 -2.73 6.62
N THR A 116 11.48 -3.31 5.52
CA THR A 116 11.83 -2.87 4.17
C THR A 116 10.58 -2.68 3.34
N ILE A 117 10.43 -1.51 2.72
CA ILE A 117 9.41 -1.22 1.72
C ILE A 117 10.01 -1.45 0.33
N LEU A 118 9.46 -2.40 -0.41
CA LEU A 118 9.89 -2.72 -1.77
C LEU A 118 8.97 -2.02 -2.77
N ILE A 119 9.49 -1.11 -3.58
CA ILE A 119 8.77 -0.38 -4.63
C ILE A 119 8.96 -1.08 -5.98
N ASN A 120 7.92 -1.15 -6.81
CA ASN A 120 8.00 -1.81 -8.11
C ASN A 120 8.99 -1.10 -9.04
N SER A 121 9.93 -1.87 -9.59
CA SER A 121 10.95 -1.40 -10.53
C SER A 121 10.38 -0.83 -11.83
N ASN A 122 9.10 -1.05 -12.14
CA ASN A 122 8.44 -0.40 -13.28
C ASN A 122 8.36 1.13 -13.13
N TYR A 123 8.52 1.66 -11.92
CA TYR A 123 8.66 3.11 -11.68
C TYR A 123 10.09 3.65 -11.94
N LYS A 124 11.09 2.79 -12.16
CA LYS A 124 12.50 3.22 -12.15
C LYS A 124 12.89 4.09 -13.36
N ASP A 125 12.19 3.92 -14.48
CA ASP A 125 12.51 4.55 -15.76
C ASP A 125 11.56 5.73 -16.08
N ASP A 126 10.39 5.80 -15.44
CA ASP A 126 9.38 6.86 -15.58
C ASP A 126 9.29 7.65 -14.27
N CYS A 127 9.98 8.80 -14.22
CA CYS A 127 10.05 9.67 -13.05
C CYS A 127 9.20 10.95 -13.21
N SER A 128 8.03 10.85 -13.86
CA SER A 128 7.14 12.00 -13.98
C SER A 128 6.69 12.46 -12.58
N HIS A 129 6.12 13.67 -12.51
CA HIS A 129 5.55 14.12 -11.24
C HIS A 129 4.45 13.17 -10.76
N ALA A 130 3.63 12.61 -11.66
CA ALA A 130 2.60 11.65 -11.31
C ALA A 130 3.20 10.35 -10.72
N ASP A 131 4.34 9.89 -11.24
CA ASP A 131 5.04 8.70 -10.71
C ASP A 131 5.57 8.94 -9.31
N ILE A 132 6.15 10.12 -9.05
CA ILE A 132 6.62 10.51 -7.70
C ILE A 132 5.47 10.44 -6.70
N LEU A 133 4.29 10.95 -7.07
CA LEU A 133 3.11 10.92 -6.19
C LEU A 133 2.55 9.50 -6.03
N ALA A 134 2.55 8.69 -7.10
CA ALA A 134 2.14 7.28 -7.04
C ALA A 134 3.05 6.45 -6.11
N ILE A 135 4.37 6.68 -6.18
CA ILE A 135 5.35 6.08 -5.25
C ILE A 135 5.09 6.57 -3.83
N SER A 136 4.75 7.86 -3.65
CA SER A 136 4.41 8.42 -2.35
C SER A 136 3.18 7.73 -1.73
N GLU A 137 2.10 7.56 -2.50
CA GLU A 137 0.90 6.82 -2.08
C GLU A 137 1.22 5.36 -1.74
N ALA A 138 2.07 4.70 -2.54
CA ALA A 138 2.48 3.32 -2.29
C ALA A 138 3.32 3.21 -1.00
N ILE A 139 4.29 4.10 -0.78
CA ILE A 139 5.06 4.14 0.48
C ILE A 139 4.10 4.35 1.65
N PHE A 140 3.13 5.25 1.52
CA PHE A 140 2.20 5.54 2.61
C PHE A 140 1.33 4.33 2.98
N HIS A 141 0.87 3.59 1.98
CA HIS A 141 0.19 2.31 2.16
C HIS A 141 1.02 1.33 3.00
N GLU A 142 2.26 1.09 2.58
CA GLU A 142 3.13 0.11 3.24
C GLU A 142 3.55 0.57 4.65
N CYS A 143 3.62 1.88 4.91
CA CYS A 143 3.76 2.40 6.27
C CYS A 143 2.60 1.97 7.17
N GLY A 144 1.39 1.92 6.62
CA GLY A 144 0.19 1.47 7.33
C GLY A 144 0.37 0.06 7.86
N HIS A 145 0.77 -0.87 7.00
CA HIS A 145 1.10 -2.25 7.36
C HIS A 145 2.24 -2.32 8.39
N GLY A 146 3.26 -1.46 8.25
CA GLY A 146 4.41 -1.48 9.14
C GLY A 146 4.12 -0.98 10.55
N LYS A 147 3.08 -0.15 10.75
CA LYS A 147 2.83 0.57 12.00
C LYS A 147 2.69 -0.36 13.21
N ASP A 148 2.10 -1.52 12.99
CA ASP A 148 1.74 -2.45 14.05
C ASP A 148 2.81 -3.55 14.28
N PHE A 149 3.91 -3.52 13.51
CA PHE A 149 5.06 -4.45 13.60
C PHE A 149 4.66 -5.93 13.57
N ASP A 150 3.73 -6.31 12.70
CA ASP A 150 3.43 -7.70 12.43
C ASP A 150 3.47 -8.05 10.93
N SER A 151 3.11 -9.30 10.64
CA SER A 151 3.08 -9.83 9.28
C SER A 151 1.72 -10.49 8.95
N GLU A 152 0.71 -10.24 9.79
CA GLU A 152 -0.61 -10.87 9.70
C GLU A 152 -1.61 -9.92 9.08
N ASN A 153 -1.89 -10.09 7.78
CA ASN A 153 -2.84 -9.21 7.12
C ASN A 153 -4.30 -9.62 7.28
N SER A 154 -5.17 -8.61 7.37
CA SER A 154 -6.63 -8.78 7.31
C SER A 154 -7.30 -7.84 6.30
N ILE A 155 -8.53 -8.17 5.89
CA ILE A 155 -9.33 -7.30 5.01
C ILE A 155 -9.54 -5.92 5.66
N GLN A 156 -9.67 -5.87 6.98
CA GLN A 156 -9.83 -4.60 7.69
C GLN A 156 -8.57 -3.76 7.61
N GLU A 157 -7.40 -4.35 7.87
CA GLU A 157 -6.13 -3.65 7.74
C GLU A 157 -5.90 -3.14 6.31
N GLU A 158 -6.23 -3.93 5.29
CA GLU A 158 -6.14 -3.48 3.89
C GLU A 158 -7.07 -2.27 3.62
N LEU A 159 -8.27 -2.23 4.20
CA LEU A 159 -9.15 -1.06 4.10
C LEU A 159 -8.57 0.16 4.81
N ASP A 160 -7.96 -0.05 5.97
CA ASP A 160 -7.29 0.98 6.76
C ASP A 160 -6.09 1.55 5.98
N CYS A 161 -5.26 0.70 5.38
CA CYS A 161 -4.09 1.09 4.58
C CYS A 161 -4.49 1.71 3.23
N LEU A 162 -5.49 1.16 2.53
CA LEU A 162 -6.03 1.76 1.29
C LEU A 162 -6.61 3.16 1.54
N SER A 163 -7.13 3.43 2.74
CA SER A 163 -7.62 4.76 3.08
C SER A 163 -6.51 5.81 3.10
N LEU A 164 -5.26 5.44 3.41
CA LEU A 164 -4.10 6.33 3.33
C LEU A 164 -3.83 6.77 1.89
N ASN A 165 -3.83 5.84 0.93
CA ASN A 165 -3.70 6.15 -0.50
C ASN A 165 -4.79 7.11 -0.93
N VAL A 166 -6.04 6.84 -0.56
CA VAL A 166 -7.18 7.67 -0.95
C VAL A 166 -7.06 9.10 -0.40
N LEU A 167 -6.65 9.24 0.87
CA LEU A 167 -6.49 10.55 1.50
C LEU A 167 -5.32 11.33 0.88
N ALA A 168 -4.20 10.67 0.63
CA ALA A 168 -3.06 11.27 -0.07
C ALA A 168 -3.41 11.68 -1.50
N HIS A 169 -4.10 10.81 -2.25
CA HIS A 169 -4.56 11.11 -3.60
C HIS A 169 -5.41 12.37 -3.65
N LYS A 170 -6.38 12.49 -2.73
CA LYS A 170 -7.23 13.69 -2.65
C LYS A 170 -6.45 14.93 -2.29
N TYR A 171 -5.43 14.83 -1.44
CA TYR A 171 -4.53 15.94 -1.16
C TYR A 171 -3.76 16.35 -2.43
N TYR A 172 -3.19 15.38 -3.15
CA TYR A 172 -2.44 15.63 -4.37
C TYR A 172 -3.27 16.22 -5.50
N GLU A 173 -4.50 15.75 -5.73
CA GLU A 173 -5.38 16.35 -6.74
C GLU A 173 -5.78 17.80 -6.40
N ARG A 174 -5.85 18.16 -5.12
CA ARG A 174 -6.07 19.55 -4.70
C ARG A 174 -4.84 20.42 -4.90
N LYS A 175 -3.66 19.91 -4.52
CA LYS A 175 -2.38 20.62 -4.62
C LYS A 175 -1.91 20.76 -6.07
N TYR A 176 -2.12 19.72 -6.87
CA TYR A 176 -1.68 19.57 -8.25
C TYR A 176 -2.86 19.12 -9.14
N PRO A 177 -3.76 20.05 -9.52
CA PRO A 177 -4.92 19.71 -10.33
C PRO A 177 -4.54 19.03 -11.66
N ASN A 178 -5.20 17.91 -11.97
CA ASN A 178 -4.97 17.10 -13.18
C ASN A 178 -3.59 16.43 -13.27
N VAL A 179 -2.81 16.32 -12.19
CA VAL A 179 -1.46 15.71 -12.23
C VAL A 179 -1.48 14.27 -12.74
N PHE A 180 -2.55 13.52 -12.45
CA PHE A 180 -2.73 12.13 -12.89
C PHE A 180 -3.46 12.01 -14.24
N LYS A 181 -3.81 13.12 -14.90
CA LYS A 181 -4.53 13.08 -16.17
C LYS A 181 -3.66 12.44 -17.25
N ASN A 182 -4.26 11.60 -18.09
CA ASN A 182 -3.62 10.87 -19.19
C ASN A 182 -2.57 9.81 -18.75
N HIS A 183 -2.54 9.43 -17.47
CA HIS A 183 -1.72 8.32 -16.99
C HIS A 183 -2.57 7.05 -16.91
N ASP A 184 -2.48 6.21 -17.95
CA ASP A 184 -3.35 5.05 -18.12
C ASP A 184 -2.68 3.70 -17.85
N SER A 185 -1.42 3.71 -17.36
CA SER A 185 -0.74 2.46 -17.00
C SER A 185 -1.55 1.68 -15.95
N PHE A 186 -1.34 0.37 -15.86
CA PHE A 186 -2.08 -0.46 -14.90
C PHE A 186 -1.96 0.08 -13.47
N LEU A 187 -0.76 0.53 -13.09
CA LEU A 187 -0.47 1.07 -11.76
C LEU A 187 -1.33 2.32 -11.47
N PHE A 188 -1.52 3.20 -12.45
CA PHE A 188 -2.41 4.36 -12.27
C PHE A 188 -3.89 3.99 -12.30
N SER A 189 -4.31 3.28 -13.35
CA SER A 189 -5.73 3.01 -13.60
C SER A 189 -6.36 2.02 -12.63
N GLN A 190 -5.58 1.10 -12.05
CA GLN A 190 -6.06 0.05 -11.14
C GLN A 190 -5.54 0.17 -9.70
N GLY A 191 -4.55 1.04 -9.46
CA GLY A 191 -4.01 1.38 -8.15
C GLY A 191 -4.38 2.79 -7.74
N VAL A 192 -3.60 3.77 -8.20
CA VAL A 192 -3.63 5.18 -7.76
C VAL A 192 -5.02 5.82 -7.90
N SER A 193 -5.56 5.88 -9.13
CA SER A 193 -6.77 6.66 -9.42
C SER A 193 -8.08 5.89 -9.21
N LEU A 194 -8.01 4.57 -8.91
CA LEU A 194 -9.19 3.73 -8.76
C LEU A 194 -9.81 3.86 -7.36
N TYR A 195 -9.00 3.67 -6.32
CA TYR A 195 -9.52 3.60 -4.96
C TYR A 195 -10.23 4.87 -4.47
N PRO A 196 -9.81 6.10 -4.82
CA PRO A 196 -10.57 7.29 -4.47
C PRO A 196 -12.01 7.26 -5.01
N LYS A 197 -12.19 6.81 -6.25
CA LYS A 197 -13.51 6.65 -6.88
C LYS A 197 -14.35 5.59 -6.16
N LEU A 198 -13.73 4.47 -5.79
CA LEU A 198 -14.41 3.36 -5.11
C LEU A 198 -14.81 3.73 -3.68
N PHE A 199 -13.91 4.37 -2.93
CA PHE A 199 -14.16 4.79 -1.56
C PHE A 199 -15.28 5.83 -1.51
N PHE A 200 -15.25 6.86 -2.37
CA PHE A 200 -16.27 7.92 -2.39
C PHE A 200 -17.56 7.57 -3.16
N ASN A 201 -17.68 6.35 -3.70
CA ASN A 201 -18.94 5.87 -4.28
C ASN A 201 -19.97 5.52 -3.18
N PHE A 202 -21.17 6.08 -3.25
CA PHE A 202 -22.21 5.91 -2.22
C PHE A 202 -22.54 4.44 -1.90
N TYR A 203 -22.75 3.60 -2.92
CA TYR A 203 -23.26 2.23 -2.77
C TYR A 203 -22.22 1.22 -2.28
N LYS A 204 -20.92 1.54 -2.37
CA LYS A 204 -19.78 0.66 -1.97
C LYS A 204 -19.71 -0.70 -2.66
N THR A 205 -20.64 -1.09 -3.51
CA THR A 205 -20.64 -2.40 -4.19
C THR A 205 -19.35 -2.62 -4.97
N ALA A 206 -18.91 -1.63 -5.76
CA ALA A 206 -17.68 -1.73 -6.53
C ALA A 206 -16.43 -1.83 -5.64
N LEU A 207 -16.37 -1.07 -4.54
CA LEU A 207 -15.30 -1.18 -3.55
C LEU A 207 -15.25 -2.59 -2.96
N LYS A 208 -16.40 -3.10 -2.50
CA LYS A 208 -16.48 -4.41 -1.87
C LYS A 208 -16.04 -5.53 -2.81
N ASN A 209 -16.51 -5.51 -4.06
CA ASN A 209 -16.12 -6.49 -5.06
C ASN A 209 -14.63 -6.42 -5.37
N ARG A 210 -14.07 -5.21 -5.53
CA ARG A 210 -12.64 -5.04 -5.81
C ARG A 210 -11.76 -5.55 -4.68
N VAL A 211 -12.11 -5.23 -3.43
CA VAL A 211 -11.36 -5.72 -2.26
C VAL A 211 -11.57 -7.22 -2.08
N ALA A 212 -12.75 -7.77 -2.38
CA ALA A 212 -12.99 -9.22 -2.32
C ALA A 212 -12.15 -9.97 -3.36
N GLU A 213 -12.05 -9.47 -4.58
CA GLU A 213 -11.21 -10.03 -5.64
C GLU A 213 -9.73 -10.05 -5.23
N LYS A 214 -9.22 -8.94 -4.70
CA LYS A 214 -7.78 -8.79 -4.42
C LYS A 214 -7.36 -9.38 -3.07
N TYR A 215 -8.21 -9.30 -2.05
CA TYR A 215 -7.87 -9.58 -0.65
C TYR A 215 -8.89 -10.48 0.06
N GLY A 216 -9.95 -10.94 -0.61
CA GLY A 216 -11.01 -11.72 0.01
C GLY A 216 -10.54 -13.06 0.59
N TYR A 217 -9.39 -13.56 0.16
CA TYR A 217 -8.74 -14.70 0.79
C TYR A 217 -8.36 -14.37 2.25
N LEU A 218 -7.96 -13.16 2.61
CA LEU A 218 -7.63 -12.73 3.98
C LEU A 218 -8.77 -12.93 5.00
N GLN A 219 -8.43 -13.01 6.29
CA GLN A 219 -9.45 -12.97 7.34
C GLN A 219 -10.13 -11.60 7.36
N SER A 220 -11.36 -11.51 7.84
CA SER A 220 -12.10 -10.23 7.81
C SER A 220 -11.49 -9.14 8.70
N GLY A 221 -10.78 -9.54 9.76
CA GLY A 221 -10.12 -8.68 10.72
C GLY A 221 -9.30 -9.53 11.69
N ASP A 222 -8.53 -8.89 12.54
CA ASP A 222 -7.65 -9.50 13.54
C ASP A 222 -7.74 -8.72 14.87
N ASP A 223 -6.86 -9.03 15.82
CA ASP A 223 -6.87 -8.43 17.17
C ASP A 223 -6.54 -6.92 17.15
N LYS A 224 -5.74 -6.47 16.18
CA LYS A 224 -5.35 -5.06 16.01
C LYS A 224 -6.33 -4.32 15.10
N HIS A 225 -6.76 -4.99 14.02
CA HIS A 225 -7.69 -4.49 13.01
C HIS A 225 -9.03 -5.23 13.09
N LYS A 226 -9.81 -4.93 14.13
CA LYS A 226 -11.13 -5.54 14.33
C LYS A 226 -12.05 -5.30 13.13
N ALA A 227 -12.60 -6.38 12.60
CA ALA A 227 -13.44 -6.37 11.40
C ALA A 227 -14.63 -5.40 11.53
N SER A 228 -14.75 -4.48 10.59
CA SER A 228 -15.96 -3.66 10.38
C SER A 228 -17.03 -4.44 9.62
N LYS A 229 -18.25 -3.86 9.57
CA LYS A 229 -19.36 -4.41 8.77
C LYS A 229 -18.99 -4.56 7.28
N ILE A 230 -18.21 -3.62 6.73
CA ILE A 230 -17.80 -3.69 5.33
C ILE A 230 -16.78 -4.82 5.11
N ALA A 231 -15.81 -5.01 6.00
CA ALA A 231 -14.82 -6.08 5.90
C ALA A 231 -15.46 -7.48 6.00
N MET A 232 -16.44 -7.66 6.90
CA MET A 232 -17.24 -8.89 6.97
C MET A 232 -18.03 -9.13 5.68
N SER A 233 -18.65 -8.09 5.12
CA SER A 233 -19.40 -8.18 3.87
C SER A 233 -18.50 -8.57 2.68
N ILE A 234 -17.28 -8.04 2.62
CA ILE A 234 -16.27 -8.38 1.61
C ILE A 234 -15.88 -9.86 1.73
N LYS A 235 -15.62 -10.33 2.96
CA LYS A 235 -15.28 -11.74 3.19
C LYS A 235 -16.40 -12.67 2.71
N GLN A 236 -17.65 -12.30 2.93
CA GLN A 236 -18.79 -13.11 2.48
C GLN A 236 -18.90 -13.16 0.95
N ILE A 237 -18.64 -12.05 0.26
CA ILE A 237 -18.62 -12.02 -1.22
C ILE A 237 -17.59 -13.02 -1.75
N TYR A 238 -16.37 -13.02 -1.20
CA TYR A 238 -15.32 -13.96 -1.61
C TYR A 238 -15.71 -15.42 -1.35
N LYS A 239 -16.25 -15.72 -0.15
CA LYS A 239 -16.72 -17.08 0.18
C LYS A 239 -17.79 -17.56 -0.80
N ASN A 240 -18.76 -16.71 -1.14
CA ASN A 240 -19.82 -17.09 -2.07
C ASN A 240 -19.29 -17.34 -3.49
N ALA A 241 -18.26 -16.60 -3.93
CA ALA A 241 -17.65 -16.75 -5.25
C ALA A 241 -16.75 -18.00 -5.38
N THR A 242 -16.26 -18.54 -4.26
CA THR A 242 -15.32 -19.69 -4.22
C THR A 242 -15.97 -21.01 -3.83
N LEU A 243 -17.26 -20.99 -3.48
CA LEU A 243 -18.09 -22.18 -3.20
C LEU A 243 -18.74 -22.79 -4.47
N ILE A 244 -18.40 -22.26 -5.65
CA ILE A 244 -18.81 -22.75 -6.98
C ILE A 244 -17.64 -23.51 -7.58
#